data_AF-A0A3D5VG82-F1
#
_entry.id   AF-A0A3D5VG82-F1
#
_cell.length_a   1.000
_cell.length_b   1.000
_cell.length_c   1.000
_cell.angle_alpha   90.00
_cell.angle_beta   90.00
_cell.angle_gamma   90.00
#
_symmetry.space_group_name_H-M   'P 1'
#
loop_
_entity.id
_entity.type
_entity.pdbx_description
1 polymer ?
#
loop_
_entity_poly.entity_id
_entity_poly.type
_entity_poly.pdbx_seq_one_letter_code
_entity_poly.pdbx_strand_id
1 'polypeptide(L)'
;IVQFLRENGVPAALSYTAGTYVCNDVLYHLLYWIDTLYPQMQGGFIHVPYDPAQVVSLSPPAPSMPIAAISEGLRLALIAIINS
;
A
#
# COMPACT_ATOMS: atom_id res chain seq x y z
N ILE A 1 6.56 8.04 4.80
CA ILE A 1 5.44 7.70 3.87
C ILE A 1 4.09 8.22 4.37
N VAL A 2 3.47 7.63 5.41
CA VAL A 2 2.08 7.97 5.82
C VAL A 2 1.87 9.46 6.09
N GLN A 3 2.76 10.09 6.85
CA GLN A 3 2.68 11.53 7.14
C GLN A 3 2.75 12.38 5.85
N PHE A 4 3.74 12.11 4.99
CA PHE A 4 3.91 12.81 3.71
C PHE A 4 2.68 12.70 2.80
N LEU A 5 2.04 11.52 2.74
CA LEU A 5 0.79 11.33 2.00
C LEU A 5 -0.33 12.22 2.54
N ARG A 6 -0.51 12.26 3.86
CA ARG A 6 -1.54 13.09 4.52
C ARG A 6 -1.32 14.57 4.28
N GLU A 7 -0.06 15.04 4.37
CA GLU A 7 0.31 16.43 4.09
C GLU A 7 0.03 16.84 2.64
N ASN A 8 0.02 15.88 1.71
CA ASN A 8 -0.35 16.07 0.30
C ASN A 8 -1.82 15.69 0.00
N GLY A 9 -2.67 15.58 1.03
CA GLY A 9 -4.11 15.38 0.86
C GLY A 9 -4.55 13.95 0.52
N VAL A 10 -3.67 12.95 0.60
CA VAL A 10 -4.00 11.54 0.39
C VAL A 10 -4.28 10.85 1.73
N PRO A 11 -5.48 10.27 1.94
CA PRO A 11 -5.78 9.56 3.19
C PRO A 11 -4.94 8.27 3.25
N ALA A 12 -4.15 8.14 4.32
CA ALA A 12 -3.30 6.99 4.55
C ALA A 12 -3.24 6.65 6.05
N ALA A 13 -2.96 5.39 6.38
CA ALA A 13 -2.74 4.93 7.74
C ALA A 13 -1.70 3.80 7.74
N LEU A 14 -1.02 3.61 8.87
CA LEU A 14 -0.19 2.44 9.08
C LEU A 14 -1.11 1.26 9.43
N SER A 15 -1.05 0.20 8.64
CA SER A 15 -1.69 -1.08 8.99
C SER A 15 -0.70 -1.95 9.77
N TYR A 16 -1.19 -2.60 10.83
CA TYR A 16 -0.41 -3.57 11.62
C TYR A 16 -0.67 -5.02 11.19
N THR A 17 -1.49 -5.25 10.17
CA THR A 17 -1.73 -6.56 9.58
C THR A 17 -1.91 -6.46 8.07
N ALA A 18 -1.29 -7.38 7.32
CA ALA A 18 -1.51 -7.56 5.89
C ALA A 18 -2.56 -8.65 5.60
N GLY A 19 -3.25 -9.13 6.63
CA GLY A 19 -4.15 -10.28 6.56
C GLY A 19 -3.39 -11.61 6.57
N THR A 20 -4.08 -12.68 6.17
CA THR A 20 -3.53 -14.05 6.15
C THR A 20 -3.65 -14.70 4.77
N TYR A 21 -3.88 -13.89 3.74
CA TYR A 21 -3.93 -14.33 2.35
C TYR A 21 -2.63 -13.99 1.61
N VAL A 22 -2.65 -14.10 0.29
CA VAL A 22 -1.47 -14.00 -0.58
C VAL A 22 -0.70 -12.67 -0.42
N CYS A 23 -1.38 -11.55 -0.11
CA CYS A 23 -0.69 -10.28 0.13
C CYS A 23 0.32 -10.38 1.30
N ASN A 24 -0.07 -11.04 2.38
CA ASN A 24 0.80 -11.24 3.53
C ASN A 24 1.90 -12.26 3.22
N ASP A 25 1.59 -13.32 2.48
CA ASP A 25 2.57 -14.32 2.07
C ASP A 25 3.70 -13.71 1.22
N VAL A 26 3.35 -12.86 0.25
CA VAL A 26 4.32 -12.14 -0.59
C VAL A 26 5.18 -11.20 0.26
N LEU A 27 4.58 -10.44 1.17
CA LEU A 27 5.33 -9.58 2.09
C LEU A 27 6.30 -10.39 2.97
N TYR A 28 5.83 -11.51 3.51
CA TYR A 28 6.64 -12.36 4.37
C TYR A 28 7.86 -12.91 3.63
N HIS A 29 7.67 -13.46 2.43
CA HIS A 29 8.77 -13.97 1.61
C HIS A 29 9.75 -12.88 1.18
N LEU A 30 9.26 -11.69 0.80
CA LEU A 30 10.12 -10.54 0.48
C LEU A 30 11.03 -10.19 1.66
N LEU A 31 10.48 -10.08 2.87
CA LEU A 31 11.26 -9.74 4.06
C LEU A 31 12.23 -10.86 4.45
N TYR A 32 11.82 -12.12 4.30
CA TYR A 32 12.71 -13.26 4.50
C TYR A 32 13.90 -13.25 3.54
N TRP A 33 13.70 -12.91 2.27
CA TRP A 33 14.80 -12.81 1.30
C TRP A 33 15.70 -11.61 1.56
N ILE A 34 15.16 -10.48 2.03
CA ILE A 34 15.99 -9.35 2.46
C ILE A 34 16.90 -9.79 3.60
N ASP A 35 16.35 -10.46 4.61
CA ASP A 35 17.11 -10.94 5.76
C ASP A 35 18.19 -11.97 5.38
N THR A 36 17.87 -12.89 4.47
CA THR A 36 18.72 -14.06 4.20
C THR A 36 19.62 -13.94 2.97
N LEU A 37 19.22 -13.18 1.95
CA LEU A 37 19.88 -13.13 0.65
C LEU A 37 20.32 -11.72 0.24
N TYR A 38 19.56 -10.69 0.62
CA TYR A 38 19.75 -9.32 0.12
C TYR A 38 19.68 -8.26 1.24
N PRO A 39 20.60 -8.27 2.23
CA PRO A 39 20.50 -7.44 3.43
C PRO A 39 20.59 -5.92 3.19
N GLN A 40 21.01 -5.50 1.99
CA GLN A 40 21.03 -4.09 1.59
C GLN A 40 19.74 -3.63 0.89
N MET A 41 18.85 -4.54 0.53
CA MET A 41 17.59 -4.21 -0.15
C MET A 41 16.55 -3.69 0.84
N GLN A 42 15.89 -2.58 0.50
CA GLN A 42 14.71 -2.12 1.21
C GLN A 42 13.46 -2.76 0.61
N GLY A 43 12.53 -3.19 1.46
CA GLY A 43 11.26 -3.78 1.03
C GLY A 43 10.11 -3.46 1.96
N GLY A 44 8.90 -3.50 1.43
CA GLY A 44 7.68 -3.22 2.15
C GLY A 44 6.44 -3.49 1.29
N PHE A 45 5.26 -3.19 1.83
CA PHE A 45 3.98 -3.43 1.17
C PHE A 45 3.01 -2.28 1.43
N ILE A 46 2.19 -1.95 0.43
CA ILE A 46 1.13 -0.94 0.54
C ILE A 46 -0.16 -1.58 0.02
N HIS A 47 -1.19 -1.64 0.88
CA HIS A 47 -2.55 -1.96 0.45
C HIS A 47 -3.24 -0.70 -0.10
N VAL A 48 -4.08 -0.89 -1.10
CA VAL A 48 -4.94 0.14 -1.67
C VAL A 48 -6.40 -0.30 -1.56
N PRO A 49 -7.36 0.64 -1.42
CA PRO A 49 -8.78 0.29 -1.41
C PRO A 49 -9.25 -0.12 -2.82
N TYR A 50 -10.51 -0.55 -2.92
CA TYR A 50 -11.16 -0.80 -4.20
C TYR A 50 -11.24 0.46 -5.07
N ASP A 51 -11.34 0.28 -6.39
CA ASP A 51 -11.83 1.32 -7.30
C ASP A 51 -13.37 1.38 -7.29
N PRO A 52 -14.01 2.56 -7.51
CA PRO A 52 -15.46 2.69 -7.61
C PRO A 52 -16.13 1.67 -8.54
N ALA A 53 -15.50 1.29 -9.66
CA ALA A 53 -16.06 0.29 -10.58
C ALA A 53 -16.16 -1.11 -9.96
N GLN A 54 -15.32 -1.43 -8.96
CA GLN A 54 -15.34 -2.73 -8.28
C GLN A 54 -16.41 -2.83 -7.20
N VAL A 55 -16.89 -1.69 -6.69
CA VAL A 55 -17.86 -1.65 -5.58
C VAL A 55 -19.28 -1.36 -6.03
N VAL A 56 -19.51 -1.02 -7.31
CA VAL A 56 -20.81 -0.61 -7.85
C VAL A 56 -21.92 -1.66 -7.63
N SER A 57 -21.55 -2.95 -7.63
CA SER A 57 -22.49 -4.07 -7.46
C SER A 57 -22.47 -4.66 -6.05
N LEU A 58 -21.69 -4.11 -5.12
CA LEU A 58 -21.61 -4.60 -3.74
C LEU A 58 -22.76 -4.06 -2.91
N SER A 59 -23.35 -4.93 -2.08
CA SER A 59 -24.38 -4.57 -1.11
C SER A 59 -24.03 -5.16 0.25
N PRO A 60 -23.65 -4.34 1.25
CA PRO A 60 -23.56 -2.88 1.20
C PRO A 60 -22.37 -2.37 0.36
N PRO A 61 -22.40 -1.11 -0.11
CA PRO A 61 -21.26 -0.51 -0.78
C PRO A 61 -20.02 -0.50 0.12
N ALA A 62 -18.87 -0.86 -0.44
CA ALA A 62 -17.58 -0.78 0.24
C ALA A 62 -16.87 0.56 -0.03
N PRO A 63 -16.03 1.06 0.88
CA PRO A 63 -15.16 2.20 0.60
C PRO A 63 -14.30 1.97 -0.64
N SER A 64 -14.13 3.01 -1.45
CA SER A 64 -13.35 2.98 -2.68
C SER A 64 -12.60 4.29 -2.91
N MET A 65 -11.62 4.25 -3.82
CA MET A 65 -10.82 5.38 -4.25
C MET A 65 -10.55 5.25 -5.76
N PRO A 66 -10.75 6.30 -6.57
CA PRO A 66 -10.49 6.23 -8.01
C PRO A 66 -9.03 5.80 -8.29
N ILE A 67 -8.82 4.96 -9.31
CA ILE A 67 -7.46 4.51 -9.72
C ILE A 67 -6.49 5.69 -9.88
N ALA A 68 -6.93 6.84 -10.42
CA ALA A 68 -6.07 8.02 -10.56
C ALA A 68 -5.55 8.53 -9.21
N ALA A 69 -6.39 8.54 -8.17
CA ALA A 69 -5.98 8.96 -6.83
C ALA A 69 -5.09 7.89 -6.15
N ILE A 70 -5.36 6.60 -6.39
CA ILE A 70 -4.48 5.51 -5.93
C ILE A 70 -3.09 5.65 -6.56
N SER A 71 -3.03 5.89 -7.87
CA SER A 71 -1.78 6.08 -8.61
C SER A 71 -0.98 7.27 -8.10
N GLU A 72 -1.64 8.41 -7.86
CA GLU A 72 -0.97 9.58 -7.28
C GLU A 72 -0.47 9.32 -5.85
N GLY A 73 -1.25 8.61 -5.04
CA GLY A 73 -0.82 8.18 -3.70
C GLY A 73 0.44 7.29 -3.75
N LEU A 74 0.50 6.32 -4.67
CA LEU A 74 1.68 5.49 -4.86
C LEU A 74 2.89 6.30 -5.35
N ARG A 75 2.68 7.27 -6.26
CA ARG A 75 3.74 8.18 -6.72
C ARG A 75 4.33 8.99 -5.58
N LEU A 76 3.49 9.58 -4.73
CA LEU A 76 3.92 10.32 -3.54
C LEU A 76 4.59 9.41 -2.50
N ALA A 77 4.15 8.16 -2.36
CA ALA A 77 4.78 7.19 -1.48
C ALA A 77 6.22 6.87 -1.95
N LEU A 78 6.43 6.69 -3.26
CA LEU A 78 7.76 6.48 -3.83
C LEU A 78 8.67 7.70 -3.63
N ILE A 79 8.17 8.91 -3.82
CA ILE A 79 8.92 10.15 -3.53
C ILE A 79 9.36 10.18 -2.06
N ALA A 80 8.45 9.84 -1.15
CA ALA A 80 8.77 9.81 0.29
C ALA A 80 9.81 8.74 0.66
N ILE A 81 9.94 7.66 -0.12
CA ILE A 81 10.95 6.60 0.07
C ILE A 81 12.30 7.03 -0.49
N ILE A 82 12.33 7.63 -1.67
CA ILE A 82 13.58 8.06 -2.32
C ILE A 82 14.26 9.19 -1.54
N ASN A 83 13.45 10.04 -0.91
CA ASN A 83 13.94 11.21 -0.15
C ASN A 83 14.14 10.94 1.35
N SER A 84 14.01 9.68 1.81
CA SER A 84 14.21 9.29 3.21
C SER A 84 15.63 8.86 3.55
#